data_AF-A0A938I3D3-F1
#
_entry.id   AF-A0A938I3D3-F1
#
_cell.length_a   1.000
_cell.length_b   1.000
_cell.length_c   1.000
_cell.angle_alpha   90.00
_cell.angle_beta   90.00
_cell.angle_gamma   90.00
#
_symmetry.space_group_name_H-M   'P 1'
#
loop_
_entity.id
_entity.type
_entity.pdbx_description
1 polymer ?
#
loop_
_entity_poly.entity_id
_entity_poly.type
_entity_poly.pdbx_seq_one_letter_code
_entity_poly.pdbx_strand_id
1 'polypeptide(L)' 'MLTILGKKQKSLCDGLSHRAFLQVGTLGFGGLTLADLLRLKAQGEQQSKSSRKSLIMIYLCGAPPHMDMYDLKPLAPAEY' A
#
# COMPACT_ATOMS: atom_id res chain seq x y z
N MET A 1 9.02 16.89 -4.97
CA MET A 1 8.26 18.02 -4.40
C MET A 1 6.88 17.49 -4.00
N LEU A 2 6.45 17.69 -2.75
CA LEU A 2 5.17 17.15 -2.27
C LEU A 2 4.01 18.02 -2.77
N THR A 3 3.26 17.50 -3.73
CA THR A 3 2.18 18.23 -4.40
C THR A 3 0.82 17.75 -3.88
N ILE A 4 0.09 18.61 -3.16
CA ILE A 4 -1.26 18.29 -2.65
C ILE A 4 -2.28 18.57 -3.76
N LEU A 5 -2.73 17.50 -4.42
CA LEU A 5 -3.73 17.56 -5.49
C LEU A 5 -5.13 17.78 -4.94
N GLY A 6 -5.92 18.63 -5.60
CA GLY A 6 -7.34 18.81 -5.31
C GLY A 6 -7.94 20.02 -6.04
N LYS A 7 -9.25 20.20 -5.95
CA LYS A 7 -9.97 21.33 -6.59
C LYS A 7 -9.43 22.68 -6.10
N LYS A 8 -9.16 23.63 -7.00
CA LYS A 8 -8.72 24.99 -6.61
C LYS A 8 -9.79 25.61 -5.71
N GLN A 9 -9.48 25.83 -4.44
CA GLN A 9 -10.31 26.63 -3.54
C GLN A 9 -10.08 28.12 -3.84
N LYS A 10 -11.13 28.93 -3.71
CA LYS A 10 -11.06 30.40 -3.87
C LYS A 10 -9.97 30.96 -2.96
N SER A 11 -9.11 31.85 -3.48
CA SER A 11 -8.13 32.52 -2.62
C SER A 11 -8.85 33.43 -1.65
N LEU A 12 -8.51 33.34 -0.38
CA LEU A 12 -8.87 34.36 0.60
C LEU A 12 -8.09 35.64 0.25
N CYS A 13 -8.61 36.80 0.64
CA CYS A 13 -8.03 38.12 0.31
C CYS A 13 -6.57 38.30 0.78
N ASP A 14 -6.09 37.40 1.65
CA ASP A 14 -4.74 37.40 2.21
C ASP A 14 -3.73 36.59 1.37
N GLY A 15 -4.14 36.04 0.22
CA GLY A 15 -3.25 35.33 -0.72
C GLY A 15 -2.74 33.96 -0.24
N LEU A 16 -3.01 33.60 1.01
CA LEU A 16 -2.62 32.32 1.60
C LEU A 16 -3.64 31.24 1.26
N SER A 17 -3.17 30.16 0.63
CA SER A 17 -3.98 28.95 0.45
C SER A 17 -3.79 28.00 1.63
N HIS A 18 -4.87 27.36 2.10
CA HIS A 18 -4.78 26.31 3.13
C HIS A 18 -3.82 25.18 2.71
N ARG A 19 -3.63 24.97 1.40
CA ARG A 19 -2.65 24.03 0.86
C ARG A 19 -1.22 24.44 1.10
N ALA A 20 -0.89 25.72 0.97
CA ALA A 20 0.46 26.19 1.25
C ALA A 20 0.83 25.93 2.72
N PHE A 21 -0.11 26.16 3.64
CA PHE A 21 0.08 25.84 5.05
C PHE A 21 0.30 24.33 5.28
N LEU A 22 -0.53 23.47 4.68
CA LEU A 22 -0.37 22.02 4.78
C LEU A 22 0.93 21.52 4.13
N GLN A 23 1.35 22.10 3.00
CA GLN A 23 2.61 21.75 2.35
C GLN A 23 3.80 22.14 3.22
N VAL A 24 3.82 23.34 3.80
CA VAL A 24 4.90 23.77 4.70
C VAL A 24 4.92 22.92 5.98
N GLY A 25 3.76 22.66 6.58
CA GLY A 25 3.64 21.81 7.76
C GLY A 25 4.10 20.37 7.51
N THR A 26 3.69 19.76 6.39
CA THR A 26 4.09 18.39 6.03
C THR A 26 5.57 18.28 5.65
N LEU A 27 6.18 19.33 5.10
CA LEU A 27 7.62 19.36 4.89
C LEU A 27 8.40 19.43 6.22
N GLY A 28 7.91 20.18 7.21
CA GLY A 28 8.50 20.21 8.56
C GLY A 28 8.37 18.87 9.29
N PHE A 29 7.16 18.34 9.41
CA PHE A 29 6.91 17.06 10.10
C PHE A 29 7.45 15.84 9.33
N GLY A 30 7.25 15.80 8.02
CA GLY A 30 7.72 14.70 7.16
C GLY A 30 9.23 14.70 6.98
N GLY A 31 9.89 15.86 6.94
CA GLY A 31 11.34 15.96 6.83
C GLY A 31 12.06 15.50 8.11
N LEU A 32 11.57 15.93 9.28
CA LEU A 32 12.13 15.51 10.57
C LEU A 32 11.93 14.00 10.81
N THR A 33 10.75 13.46 10.50
CA THR A 33 10.46 12.03 10.70
C THR A 33 11.11 11.11 9.66
N LEU A 34 11.27 11.55 8.41
CA LEU A 34 11.92 10.76 7.37
C LEU A 34 13.42 10.59 7.64
N ALA A 35 14.09 11.62 8.15
CA ALA A 35 15.50 11.53 8.52
C ALA A 35 15.73 10.46 9.61
N ASP A 36 14.87 10.42 10.63
CA ASP A 36 14.94 9.41 11.68
C ASP A 36 14.53 8.03 11.18
N LEU A 37 13.55 7.93 10.27
CA LEU A 37 13.21 6.68 9.59
C LEU A 37 14.42 6.15 8.78
N LEU A 38 15.11 7.02 8.03
CA LEU A 38 16.31 6.65 7.27
C LEU A 38 17.47 6.24 8.18
N ARG A 39 17.67 6.93 9.31
CA ARG A 39 18.64 6.54 10.34
C ARG A 39 18.31 5.17 10.95
N LEU A 40 17.05 4.93 11.29
CA LEU A 40 16.58 3.64 11.82
C LEU A 40 16.70 2.53 10.78
N LYS A 41 16.48 2.81 9.49
CA LYS A 41 16.74 1.86 8.40
C LYS A 41 18.23 1.54 8.27
N ALA A 42 19.10 2.56 8.31
CA ALA A 42 20.54 2.36 8.26
C ALA A 42 21.07 1.58 9.47
N GLN A 43 20.50 1.82 10.66
CA GLN A 43 20.82 1.05 11.88
C GLN A 43 20.20 -0.37 11.85
N GLY A 44 19.06 -0.53 11.17
CA GLY A 44 18.28 -1.76 11.08
C GLY A 44 18.72 -2.76 10.01
N GLU A 45 19.77 -2.48 9.23
CA GLU A 45 20.30 -3.45 8.24
C GLU A 45 20.76 -4.77 8.88
N GLN A 46 21.02 -4.80 10.20
CA GLN A 46 21.33 -6.05 10.91
C GLN A 46 20.10 -6.91 11.30
N GLN A 47 18.88 -6.44 11.06
CA GLN A 47 17.69 -7.22 11.41
C GLN A 47 16.59 -7.14 10.35
N SER A 48 16.98 -7.38 9.09
CA SER A 48 16.06 -8.04 8.18
C SER A 48 15.80 -9.45 8.70
N LYS A 49 14.88 -9.58 9.67
CA LYS A 49 14.14 -10.83 9.82
C LYS A 49 13.39 -10.98 8.52
N SER A 50 14.02 -11.66 7.56
CA SER A 50 13.40 -12.10 6.32
C SER A 50 12.04 -12.67 6.71
N SER A 51 11.00 -11.92 6.41
CA SER A 51 9.64 -12.35 6.67
C SER A 51 9.45 -13.51 5.71
N ARG A 52 9.56 -14.75 6.23
CA ARG A 52 9.33 -15.98 5.48
C ARG A 52 7.84 -16.09 5.12
N LYS A 53 7.36 -15.17 4.28
CA LYS A 53 6.02 -15.17 3.72
C LYS A 53 6.07 -15.95 2.41
N SER A 54 5.59 -17.19 2.45
CA SER A 54 5.30 -17.99 1.26
C SER A 54 3.82 -17.81 0.89
N LEU A 55 3.54 -17.42 -0.36
CA LEU A 55 2.20 -17.27 -0.91
C LEU A 55 2.05 -18.20 -2.11
N ILE A 56 0.96 -18.97 -2.16
CA ILE A 56 0.56 -19.75 -3.33
C ILE A 56 -0.60 -19.00 -3.98
N MET A 57 -0.37 -18.49 -5.19
CA MET A 57 -1.37 -17.77 -5.97
C MET A 57 -2.02 -18.72 -6.97
N ILE A 58 -3.31 -19.02 -6.77
CA ILE A 58 -4.11 -19.80 -7.71
C ILE A 58 -5.00 -18.81 -8.46
N TYR A 59 -4.74 -18.63 -9.76
CA TYR A 59 -5.50 -17.73 -10.62
C TYR A 59 -6.43 -18.52 -11.53
N LEU A 60 -7.73 -18.35 -11.34
CA LEU A 60 -8.78 -19.03 -12.08
C LEU A 60 -9.52 -18.00 -12.95
N CYS A 61 -9.15 -17.92 -14.23
CA CYS A 61 -9.84 -17.10 -15.22
C CYS A 61 -11.27 -17.61 -15.42
N GLY A 62 -12.28 -16.76 -15.18
CA GLY A 62 -13.67 -17.12 -15.44
C GLY A 62 -14.41 -17.78 -14.27
N ALA A 63 -13.89 -17.61 -13.05
CA ALA A 63 -14.35 -18.20 -11.80
C ALA A 63 -13.92 -19.67 -11.59
N PRO A 64 -13.81 -20.12 -10.33
CA PRO A 64 -13.47 -21.51 -10.05
C PRO A 64 -14.58 -22.45 -10.54
N PRO A 65 -14.25 -23.62 -11.10
CA PRO A 65 -15.27 -24.64 -11.31
C PRO A 65 -15.85 -25.08 -9.95
N HIS A 66 -17.11 -25.50 -9.94
CA HIS A 66 -17.79 -25.96 -8.71
C HIS A 66 -17.04 -27.07 -7.97
N MET A 67 -16.33 -27.92 -8.74
CA MET A 67 -15.51 -29.01 -8.23
C MET A 67 -14.33 -28.53 -7.37
N ASP A 68 -13.82 -27.31 -7.62
CA ASP A 68 -12.67 -26.73 -6.89
C ASP A 68 -13.08 -25.90 -5.68
N MET A 69 -14.38 -25.66 -5.48
CA MET A 69 -14.88 -24.81 -4.37
C MET A 69 -15.51 -25.62 -3.24
N TYR A 70 -16.64 -26.27 -3.50
CA TYR A 70 -17.50 -26.81 -2.45
C TYR A 70 -18.02 -28.22 -2.72
N ASP A 71 -17.92 -28.71 -3.97
CA ASP A 71 -18.30 -30.07 -4.34
C ASP A 71 -17.10 -30.82 -4.90
N LEU A 72 -16.08 -30.97 -4.05
CA LEU A 72 -14.98 -31.89 -4.32
C LEU A 72 -15.60 -33.28 -4.45
N LYS A 73 -15.46 -33.92 -5.61
CA LYS A 73 -15.90 -35.29 -5.84
C LYS A 73 -14.69 -36.23 -5.80
N PRO A 74 -14.11 -36.51 -4.61
CA PRO A 74 -12.88 -37.28 -4.49
C PRO A 74 -13.04 -38.74 -4.94
N LEU A 75 -14.28 -39.23 -5.04
CA LEU A 75 -14.63 -40.58 -5.48
C LEU A 75 -15.27 -40.59 -6.88
N ALA A 76 -15.02 -39.56 -7.70
CA ALA A 76 -15.51 -39.56 -9.08
C ALA A 76 -14.90 -40.74 -9.86
N PRO A 77 -15.71 -41.51 -10.61
CA PRO A 77 -15.19 -42.55 -11.50
C PRO A 77 -14.33 -41.92 -12.60
N ALA A 78 -13.31 -42.66 -13.05
CA ALA A 78 -12.34 -42.19 -14.04
C ALA A 78 -12.90 -42.11 -15.47
N GLU A 79 -14.10 -42.61 -15.71
CA GLU A 79 -14.74 -42.65 -17.03
C GLU A 79 -15.82 -41.56 -17.12
N TYR A 80 -15.56 -40.56 -17.96
CA TYR A 80 -16.51 -39.56 -18.43
C TYR A 80 -16.30 -39.33 -19.93
#